data_AF-A0A420PSW8-F1
#
_entry.id   AF-A0A420PSW8-F1
#
_cell.length_a   1.000
_cell.length_b   1.000
_cell.length_c   1.000
_cell.angle_alpha   90.00
_cell.angle_beta   90.00
_cell.angle_gamma   90.00
#
_symmetry.space_group_name_H-M   'P 1'
#
loop_
_entity.id
_entity.type
_entity.pdbx_description
1 polymer ?
#
loop_
_entity_poly.entity_id
_entity_poly.type
_entity_poly.pdbx_seq_one_letter_code
_entity_poly.pdbx_strand_id
1 'polypeptide(L)'
;MKKTDFVTQILSPLPFEGDIICIGTNYREHAKEANLPVPLDPVMWYKPRRALAGPGEVPIPPIAANGFLDYEGELCIVLSRDARDVKVEEASDYILGYTIGNDLTARSYQDPKRGGGQFTRCKAYDGFAPLGPILTNAKTFGGVGDKKITTKVNDTVFQNSLCDLIHSPETLVSFLSQGELQYKKLFFSSHELTRPRDNPASRHGDYDRLAARDWLFSEP
;
A
#
# COMPACT_ATOMS: atom_id res chain seq x y z
N MET A 1 25.95 -33.39 10.99
CA MET A 1 25.34 -32.42 11.93
C MET A 1 24.71 -31.31 11.09
N LYS A 2 23.38 -31.14 11.11
CA LYS A 2 22.72 -30.02 10.42
C LYS A 2 23.02 -28.74 11.20
N LYS A 3 23.61 -27.74 10.54
CA LYS A 3 23.72 -26.39 11.09
C LYS A 3 22.38 -25.69 10.87
N THR A 4 21.87 -25.03 11.90
CA THR A 4 20.66 -24.21 11.85
C THR A 4 21.06 -22.79 12.20
N ASP A 5 20.51 -21.83 11.46
CA ASP A 5 20.66 -20.40 11.70
C ASP A 5 19.27 -19.76 11.80
N PHE A 6 19.20 -18.55 12.38
CA PHE A 6 17.94 -17.83 12.59
C PHE A 6 17.94 -16.52 11.80
N VAL A 7 16.90 -16.30 10.99
CA VAL A 7 16.68 -15.01 10.32
C VAL A 7 16.15 -14.02 11.36
N THR A 8 16.99 -13.05 11.73
CA THR A 8 16.64 -12.02 12.71
C THR A 8 15.80 -10.90 12.10
N GLN A 9 16.03 -10.58 10.82
CA GLN A 9 15.34 -9.50 10.12
C GLN A 9 15.16 -9.83 8.64
N ILE A 10 13.98 -9.52 8.10
CA ILE A 10 13.72 -9.49 6.66
C ILE A 10 13.78 -8.03 6.23
N LEU A 11 14.52 -7.75 5.15
CA LEU A 11 14.63 -6.41 4.58
C LEU A 11 13.59 -6.20 3.47
N SER A 12 13.40 -4.94 3.06
CA SER A 12 12.60 -4.63 1.87
C SER A 12 13.18 -5.38 0.66
N PRO A 13 12.34 -5.95 -0.24
CA PRO A 13 12.80 -6.58 -1.47
C PRO A 13 13.27 -5.55 -2.52
N LEU A 14 13.02 -4.26 -2.28
CA LEU A 14 13.44 -3.16 -3.15
C LEU A 14 14.52 -2.32 -2.47
N PRO A 15 15.51 -1.83 -3.24
CA PRO A 15 16.37 -0.75 -2.76
C PRO A 15 15.51 0.49 -2.48
N PHE A 16 15.85 1.22 -1.43
CA PHE A 16 15.17 2.47 -1.09
C PHE A 16 15.57 3.57 -2.08
N GLU A 17 14.92 3.65 -3.24
CA GLU A 17 15.16 4.69 -4.25
C GLU A 17 13.84 5.21 -4.81
N GLY A 18 13.78 6.51 -5.11
CA GLY A 18 12.61 7.16 -5.69
C GLY A 18 11.50 7.55 -4.71
N ASP A 19 10.45 8.13 -5.27
CA ASP A 19 9.22 8.45 -4.57
C ASP A 19 8.17 7.35 -4.75
N ILE A 20 7.30 7.23 -3.76
CA ILE A 20 6.16 6.32 -3.80
C ILE A 20 4.96 7.10 -4.30
N ILE A 21 4.27 6.56 -5.29
CA ILE A 21 2.98 7.07 -5.73
C ILE A 21 1.90 6.19 -5.15
N CYS A 22 0.94 6.78 -4.46
CA CYS A 22 -0.19 6.08 -3.87
C CYS A 22 -1.47 6.49 -4.58
N ILE A 23 -2.38 5.54 -4.76
CA ILE A 23 -3.61 5.70 -5.53
C ILE A 23 -4.80 5.48 -4.62
N GLY A 24 -5.66 6.47 -4.46
CA GLY A 24 -6.88 6.44 -3.64
C GLY A 24 -8.03 5.68 -4.28
N THR A 25 -8.86 5.07 -3.45
CA THR A 25 -10.16 4.47 -3.81
C THR A 25 -10.09 3.57 -5.05
N ASN A 26 -9.20 2.57 -5.05
CA ASN A 26 -8.95 1.74 -6.24
C ASN A 26 -9.46 0.29 -6.15
N TYR A 27 -10.25 -0.06 -5.14
CA TYR A 27 -10.88 -1.39 -4.98
C TYR A 27 -12.40 -1.23 -5.03
N ARG A 28 -13.11 -2.02 -5.86
CA ARG A 28 -14.55 -1.80 -6.08
C ARG A 28 -15.35 -2.13 -4.83
N GLU A 29 -15.08 -3.26 -4.17
CA GLU A 29 -15.76 -3.64 -2.93
C GLU A 29 -15.57 -2.58 -1.85
N HIS A 30 -14.36 -2.03 -1.72
CA HIS A 30 -14.14 -0.92 -0.80
C HIS A 30 -15.00 0.31 -1.15
N ALA A 31 -14.94 0.79 -2.39
CA ALA A 31 -15.68 1.98 -2.78
C ALA A 31 -17.19 1.84 -2.51
N LYS A 32 -17.73 0.62 -2.69
CA LYS A 32 -19.11 0.28 -2.32
C LYS A 32 -19.34 0.32 -0.80
N GLU A 33 -18.50 -0.36 -0.02
CA GLU A 33 -18.65 -0.44 1.44
C GLU A 33 -18.56 0.93 2.12
N ALA A 34 -17.62 1.76 1.68
CA ALA A 34 -17.40 3.09 2.23
C ALA A 34 -18.34 4.15 1.62
N ASN A 35 -19.22 3.77 0.68
CA ASN A 35 -20.09 4.66 -0.08
C ASN A 35 -19.33 5.87 -0.65
N LEU A 36 -18.13 5.62 -1.16
CA LEU A 36 -17.26 6.64 -1.69
C LEU A 36 -17.57 6.88 -3.18
N PRO A 37 -17.60 8.14 -3.64
CA PRO A 37 -17.63 8.40 -5.06
C PRO A 37 -16.36 7.84 -5.69
N VAL A 38 -16.50 7.03 -6.74
CA VAL A 38 -15.37 6.57 -7.56
C VAL A 38 -15.07 7.66 -8.59
N PRO A 39 -13.91 8.33 -8.51
CA PRO A 39 -13.54 9.34 -9.49
C PRO A 39 -13.30 8.72 -10.88
N LEU A 40 -13.40 9.54 -11.93
CA LEU A 40 -13.09 9.09 -13.30
C LEU A 40 -11.61 8.79 -13.48
N ASP A 41 -10.76 9.61 -12.85
CA ASP A 41 -9.31 9.52 -12.90
C ASP A 41 -8.74 9.10 -11.53
N PRO A 42 -7.62 8.36 -11.49
CA PRO A 42 -6.96 7.98 -10.25
C PRO A 42 -6.64 9.19 -9.35
N VAL A 43 -7.12 9.17 -8.10
CA VAL A 43 -6.69 10.13 -7.07
C VAL A 43 -5.32 9.71 -6.58
N MET A 44 -4.35 10.62 -6.53
CA MET A 44 -2.98 10.27 -6.16
C MET A 44 -2.37 11.21 -5.13
N TRP A 45 -1.43 10.66 -4.36
CA TRP A 45 -0.50 11.41 -3.52
C TRP A 45 0.89 10.79 -3.58
N TYR A 46 1.87 11.56 -3.13
CA TYR A 46 3.24 11.09 -2.99
C TYR A 46 3.57 10.80 -1.53
N LYS A 47 4.32 9.72 -1.31
CA LYS A 47 5.11 9.55 -0.09
C LYS A 47 6.60 9.68 -0.42
N PRO A 48 7.35 10.45 0.37
CA PRO A 48 8.77 10.63 0.17
C PRO A 48 9.51 9.33 0.51
N ARG A 49 10.72 9.16 -0.02
CA ARG A 49 11.62 8.04 0.27
C ARG A 49 11.70 7.63 1.75
N ARG A 50 11.73 8.60 2.68
CA ARG A 50 11.81 8.34 4.14
C ARG A 50 10.60 7.60 4.71
N ALA A 51 9.46 7.60 4.02
CA ALA A 51 8.29 6.82 4.40
C ALA A 51 8.47 5.33 4.13
N LEU A 52 9.33 4.93 3.19
CA LEU A 52 9.59 3.52 2.94
C LEU A 52 10.19 2.84 4.16
N ALA A 53 9.69 1.64 4.47
CA ALA A 53 10.28 0.74 5.46
C ALA A 53 10.29 -0.70 4.93
N GLY A 54 11.07 -1.58 5.57
CA GLY A 54 10.99 -3.01 5.32
C GLY A 54 9.73 -3.64 5.93
N PRO A 55 9.54 -4.96 5.79
CA PRO A 55 8.34 -5.67 6.25
C PRO A 55 8.32 -5.91 7.79
N GLY A 56 9.11 -5.14 8.53
CA GLY A 56 9.26 -5.26 9.98
C GLY A 56 8.39 -4.29 10.75
N GLU A 57 8.79 -4.02 11.99
CA GLU A 57 8.24 -2.94 12.80
C GLU A 57 8.65 -1.58 12.23
N VAL A 58 7.76 -0.60 12.38
CA VAL A 58 7.98 0.77 11.93
C VAL A 58 7.86 1.76 13.09
N PRO A 59 8.63 2.85 13.09
CA PRO A 59 8.52 3.86 14.13
C PRO A 59 7.21 4.64 13.97
N ILE A 60 6.43 4.74 15.05
CA ILE A 60 5.22 5.57 15.08
C ILE A 60 5.53 6.90 15.77
N PRO A 61 5.49 8.05 15.07
CA PRO A 61 5.73 9.33 15.72
C PRO A 61 4.56 9.69 16.65
N PRO A 62 4.80 10.37 17.79
CA PRO A 62 3.75 10.72 18.74
C PRO A 62 2.57 11.48 18.12
N ILE A 63 2.85 12.31 17.12
CA ILE A 63 1.83 13.08 16.39
C ILE A 63 0.84 12.20 15.63
N ALA A 64 1.28 11.02 15.17
CA ALA A 64 0.44 10.04 14.50
C ALA A 64 -0.27 9.13 15.52
N ALA A 65 0.42 8.73 16.59
CA ALA A 65 -0.14 7.89 17.67
C ALA A 65 -1.36 8.54 18.34
N ASN A 66 -1.31 9.86 18.59
CA ASN A 66 -2.41 10.61 19.18
C ASN A 66 -3.59 10.85 18.21
N GLY A 67 -3.43 10.48 16.93
CA GLY A 67 -4.27 10.91 15.82
C GLY A 67 -5.13 9.82 15.20
N PHE A 68 -5.40 8.71 15.89
CA PHE A 68 -5.99 7.51 15.30
C PHE A 68 -5.15 7.00 14.13
N LEU A 69 -4.21 6.11 14.46
CA LEU A 69 -3.39 5.41 13.48
C LEU A 69 -4.20 4.28 12.85
N ASP A 70 -4.12 4.18 11.54
CA ASP A 70 -4.81 3.18 10.75
C ASP A 70 -3.85 2.54 9.75
N TYR A 71 -4.24 1.37 9.26
CA TYR A 71 -3.51 0.58 8.29
C TYR A 71 -4.34 0.40 7.02
N GLU A 72 -3.65 0.20 5.90
CA GLU A 72 -4.25 -0.06 4.60
C GLU A 72 -3.34 -1.05 3.90
N GLY A 73 -3.70 -2.34 3.93
CA GLY A 73 -2.95 -3.35 3.17
C GLY A 73 -3.17 -3.14 1.69
N GLU A 74 -2.09 -3.05 0.91
CA GLU A 74 -2.14 -2.71 -0.51
C GLU A 74 -1.30 -3.63 -1.40
N LEU A 75 -1.82 -3.89 -2.61
CA LEU A 75 -0.99 -4.40 -3.70
C LEU A 75 -0.06 -3.29 -4.18
N CYS A 76 1.22 -3.61 -4.30
CA CYS A 76 2.25 -2.69 -4.74
C CYS A 76 2.82 -3.12 -6.10
N ILE A 77 2.83 -2.21 -7.07
CA ILE A 77 3.34 -2.43 -8.43
C ILE A 77 4.74 -1.85 -8.54
N VAL A 78 5.70 -2.66 -8.99
CA VAL A 78 7.10 -2.24 -9.17
C VAL A 78 7.43 -2.15 -10.65
N LEU A 79 8.01 -1.02 -11.08
CA LEU A 79 8.48 -0.86 -12.46
C LEU A 79 9.85 -1.51 -12.71
N SER A 80 10.03 -2.09 -13.89
CA SER A 80 11.29 -2.70 -14.35
C SER A 80 12.24 -1.68 -14.99
N ARG A 81 11.69 -0.57 -15.50
CA ARG A 81 12.38 0.47 -16.25
C ARG A 81 11.57 1.76 -16.25
N ASP A 82 12.17 2.81 -16.79
CA ASP A 82 11.56 4.12 -16.92
C ASP A 82 10.33 4.06 -17.83
N ALA A 83 9.25 4.69 -17.40
CA ALA A 83 8.02 4.84 -18.18
C ALA A 83 7.72 6.31 -18.43
N ARG A 84 7.47 6.68 -19.70
CA ARG A 84 6.96 7.98 -20.11
C ARG A 84 6.03 7.77 -21.30
N ASP A 85 4.86 8.37 -21.23
CA ASP A 85 3.81 8.32 -22.26
C ASP A 85 3.52 6.89 -22.75
N VAL A 86 3.56 5.93 -21.82
CA VAL A 86 3.36 4.51 -22.10
C VAL A 86 1.89 4.24 -22.38
N LYS A 87 1.60 3.49 -23.44
CA LYS A 87 0.23 3.09 -23.73
C LYS A 87 -0.20 1.92 -22.85
N VAL A 88 -1.50 1.79 -22.60
CA VAL A 88 -2.04 0.72 -21.73
C VAL A 88 -1.64 -0.67 -22.23
N GLU A 89 -1.61 -0.87 -23.55
CA GLU A 89 -1.30 -2.16 -24.18
C GLU A 89 0.17 -2.56 -24.02
N GLU A 90 1.06 -1.59 -23.80
CA GLU A 90 2.50 -1.76 -23.62
C GLU A 90 2.89 -1.83 -22.13
N ALA A 91 2.00 -1.40 -21.24
CA ALA A 91 2.30 -1.16 -19.83
C ALA A 91 2.73 -2.42 -19.06
N SER A 92 2.23 -3.59 -19.43
CA SER A 92 2.60 -4.86 -18.78
C SER A 92 4.10 -5.16 -18.90
N ASP A 93 4.75 -4.73 -19.98
CA ASP A 93 6.19 -4.88 -20.20
C ASP A 93 7.04 -3.95 -19.31
N TYR A 94 6.43 -2.96 -18.66
CA TYR A 94 7.09 -2.06 -17.71
C TYR A 94 6.95 -2.56 -16.27
N ILE A 95 6.09 -3.54 -15.98
CA ILE A 95 5.88 -4.07 -14.63
C ILE A 95 6.93 -5.16 -14.36
N LEU A 96 7.82 -4.91 -13.40
CA LEU A 96 8.78 -5.91 -12.90
C LEU A 96 8.04 -7.02 -12.15
N GLY A 97 7.08 -6.62 -11.32
CA GLY A 97 6.36 -7.52 -10.46
C GLY A 97 5.54 -6.81 -9.41
N TYR A 98 5.04 -7.61 -8.49
CA TYR A 98 4.16 -7.19 -7.42
C TYR A 98 4.75 -7.54 -6.06
N THR A 99 4.56 -6.63 -5.12
CA THR A 99 4.81 -6.88 -3.71
C THR A 99 3.62 -6.33 -2.93
N ILE A 100 3.76 -6.24 -1.61
CA ILE A 100 2.69 -5.86 -0.72
C ILE A 100 3.21 -4.73 0.16
N GLY A 101 2.33 -3.80 0.50
CA GLY A 101 2.68 -2.67 1.34
C GLY A 101 1.56 -2.31 2.29
N ASN A 102 1.87 -1.42 3.22
CA ASN A 102 0.87 -0.85 4.11
C ASN A 102 0.87 0.68 3.97
N ASP A 103 -0.25 1.27 3.57
CA ASP A 103 -0.43 2.71 3.59
C ASP A 103 -0.88 3.18 4.98
N LEU A 104 0.09 3.23 5.90
CA LEU A 104 -0.15 3.69 7.26
C LEU A 104 -0.63 5.13 7.27
N THR A 105 -1.67 5.39 8.06
CA THR A 105 -2.40 6.65 8.01
C THR A 105 -2.70 7.19 9.40
N ALA A 106 -2.29 8.43 9.67
CA ALA A 106 -2.75 9.18 10.84
C ALA A 106 -4.08 9.89 10.51
N ARG A 107 -5.20 9.18 10.68
CA ARG A 107 -6.54 9.57 10.17
C ARG A 107 -7.01 10.94 10.65
N SER A 108 -6.62 11.36 11.86
CA SER A 108 -6.91 12.69 12.38
C SER A 108 -6.41 13.83 11.48
N TYR A 109 -5.38 13.61 10.68
CA TYR A 109 -4.86 14.59 9.72
C TYR A 109 -5.42 14.42 8.30
N GLN A 110 -6.18 13.35 8.04
CA GLN A 110 -6.84 13.11 6.77
C GLN A 110 -8.18 13.86 6.65
N ASP A 111 -8.83 14.20 7.78
CA ASP A 111 -10.06 14.98 7.81
C ASP A 111 -9.92 16.22 6.89
N PRO A 112 -10.80 16.42 5.89
CA PRO A 112 -10.73 17.58 4.99
C PRO A 112 -10.68 18.92 5.71
N LYS A 113 -11.27 19.05 6.91
CA LYS A 113 -11.20 20.26 7.74
C LYS A 113 -9.79 20.57 8.25
N ARG A 114 -8.91 19.58 8.29
CA ARG A 114 -7.52 19.69 8.76
C ARG A 114 -6.51 19.54 7.63
N GLY A 115 -6.71 18.56 6.77
CA GLY A 115 -5.81 18.23 5.66
C GLY A 115 -6.14 18.92 4.34
N GLY A 116 -7.27 19.63 4.23
CA GLY A 116 -7.67 20.32 3.00
C GLY A 116 -7.89 19.38 1.81
N GLY A 117 -8.23 18.12 2.07
CA GLY A 117 -8.33 17.07 1.05
C GLY A 117 -6.98 16.52 0.56
N GLN A 118 -5.85 16.93 1.16
CA GLN A 118 -4.52 16.42 0.84
C GLN A 118 -4.13 15.27 1.77
N PHE A 119 -3.50 14.22 1.21
CA PHE A 119 -3.23 12.98 1.95
C PHE A 119 -1.77 12.81 2.37
N THR A 120 -0.81 13.49 1.74
CA THR A 120 0.61 13.32 2.07
C THR A 120 0.90 13.55 3.56
N ARG A 121 0.32 14.57 4.19
CA ARG A 121 0.62 14.88 5.62
C ARG A 121 0.24 13.74 6.57
N CYS A 122 -0.86 13.03 6.32
CA CYS A 122 -1.30 11.94 7.19
C CYS A 122 -0.63 10.60 6.88
N LYS A 123 -0.03 10.44 5.69
CA LYS A 123 0.46 9.16 5.18
C LYS A 123 1.99 9.09 4.95
N ALA A 124 2.70 10.21 5.10
CA ALA A 124 4.13 10.34 4.74
C ALA A 124 5.07 10.51 5.94
N TYR A 125 4.75 9.96 7.12
CA TYR A 125 5.71 9.91 8.23
C TYR A 125 6.81 8.89 7.94
N ASP A 126 7.91 8.95 8.69
CA ASP A 126 9.02 8.02 8.50
C ASP A 126 8.53 6.58 8.75
N GLY A 127 8.82 5.69 7.81
CA GLY A 127 8.35 4.30 7.86
C GLY A 127 6.86 4.06 7.60
N PHE A 128 6.06 5.04 7.18
CA PHE A 128 4.62 4.87 6.90
C PHE A 128 4.27 4.18 5.57
N ALA A 129 5.25 3.55 4.93
CA ALA A 129 5.10 2.69 3.78
C ALA A 129 6.01 1.44 3.93
N PRO A 130 5.76 0.58 4.93
CA PRO A 130 6.44 -0.71 4.99
C PRO A 130 6.07 -1.54 3.77
N LEU A 131 7.08 -2.23 3.23
CA LEU A 131 7.00 -2.96 1.97
C LEU A 131 7.66 -4.34 2.09
N GLY A 132 7.13 -5.32 1.37
CA GLY A 132 7.69 -6.65 1.27
C GLY A 132 6.81 -7.69 1.96
N PRO A 133 7.29 -8.93 2.17
CA PRO A 133 8.70 -9.30 2.20
C PRO A 133 9.32 -9.68 0.85
N ILE A 134 8.49 -10.00 -0.14
CA ILE A 134 8.94 -10.59 -1.40
C ILE A 134 8.41 -9.76 -2.57
N LEU A 135 9.25 -9.56 -3.58
CA LEU A 135 8.82 -9.11 -4.90
C LEU A 135 8.62 -10.34 -5.79
N THR A 136 7.39 -10.56 -6.22
CA THR A 136 7.04 -11.64 -7.14
C THR A 136 7.02 -11.12 -8.56
N ASN A 137 7.78 -11.75 -9.46
CA ASN A 137 7.79 -11.35 -10.86
C ASN A 137 6.39 -11.42 -11.49
N ALA A 138 6.05 -10.44 -12.32
CA ALA A 138 4.72 -10.30 -12.91
C ALA A 138 4.25 -11.54 -13.68
N LYS A 139 5.15 -12.24 -14.40
CA LYS A 139 4.81 -13.46 -15.15
C LYS A 139 4.43 -14.61 -14.23
N THR A 140 5.14 -14.75 -13.10
CA THR A 140 4.85 -15.79 -12.10
C THR A 140 3.60 -15.45 -11.29
N PHE A 141 3.39 -14.16 -10.99
CA PHE A 141 2.21 -13.70 -10.25
C PHE A 141 0.91 -13.86 -11.05
N GLY A 142 0.98 -13.64 -12.38
CA GLY A 142 -0.17 -13.69 -13.26
C GLY A 142 -1.12 -12.51 -13.07
N GLY A 143 -2.40 -12.71 -13.39
CA GLY A 143 -3.44 -11.71 -13.19
C GLY A 143 -3.65 -11.38 -11.71
N VAL A 144 -4.07 -10.14 -11.43
CA VAL A 144 -4.28 -9.66 -10.06
C VAL A 144 -5.71 -9.91 -9.55
N GLY A 145 -6.71 -9.96 -10.43
CA GLY A 145 -8.14 -9.92 -10.05
C GLY A 145 -8.66 -11.11 -9.24
N ASP A 146 -7.97 -12.25 -9.28
CA ASP A 146 -8.28 -13.46 -8.51
C ASP A 146 -7.46 -13.56 -7.20
N LYS A 147 -6.51 -12.64 -7.00
CA LYS A 147 -5.67 -12.60 -5.81
C LYS A 147 -6.42 -11.94 -4.66
N LYS A 148 -6.04 -12.30 -3.44
CA LYS A 148 -6.63 -11.76 -2.22
C LYS A 148 -5.60 -11.00 -1.42
N ILE A 149 -6.03 -9.87 -0.86
CA ILE A 149 -5.27 -9.13 0.13
C ILE A 149 -5.90 -9.35 1.51
N THR A 150 -5.06 -9.68 2.48
CA THR A 150 -5.49 -9.87 3.87
C THR A 150 -4.60 -9.08 4.80
N THR A 151 -5.27 -8.37 5.70
CA THR A 151 -4.65 -7.57 6.73
C THR A 151 -5.07 -8.11 8.08
N LYS A 152 -4.09 -8.38 8.93
CA LYS A 152 -4.32 -8.76 10.32
C LYS A 152 -3.61 -7.80 11.27
N VAL A 153 -4.22 -7.62 12.43
CA VAL A 153 -3.60 -6.95 13.58
C VAL A 153 -3.78 -7.86 14.78
N ASN A 154 -2.67 -8.29 15.39
CA ASN A 154 -2.67 -9.24 16.50
C ASN A 154 -3.53 -10.48 16.17
N ASP A 155 -3.22 -11.11 15.03
CA ASP A 155 -3.93 -12.27 14.46
C ASP A 155 -5.41 -12.08 14.07
N THR A 156 -6.00 -10.93 14.39
CA THR A 156 -7.38 -10.62 14.02
C THR A 156 -7.43 -10.09 12.60
N VAL A 157 -8.20 -10.74 11.73
CA VAL A 157 -8.41 -10.29 10.34
C VAL A 157 -9.30 -9.05 10.33
N PHE A 158 -8.81 -7.99 9.69
CA PHE A 158 -9.55 -6.74 9.52
C PHE A 158 -9.78 -6.36 8.06
N GLN A 159 -8.97 -6.88 7.13
CA GLN A 159 -9.24 -6.77 5.69
C GLN A 159 -9.08 -8.15 5.08
N ASN A 160 -9.99 -8.53 4.20
CA ASN A 160 -9.96 -9.77 3.45
C ASN A 160 -10.79 -9.60 2.18
N SER A 161 -10.14 -9.14 1.11
CA SER A 161 -10.80 -8.74 -0.13
C SER A 161 -10.04 -9.27 -1.33
N LEU A 162 -10.73 -9.42 -2.46
CA LEU A 162 -10.08 -9.64 -3.75
C LEU A 162 -9.36 -8.36 -4.18
N CYS A 163 -8.33 -8.49 -5.01
CA CYS A 163 -7.70 -7.37 -5.70
C CYS A 163 -8.55 -6.94 -6.91
N ASP A 164 -9.78 -6.51 -6.64
CA ASP A 164 -10.82 -6.15 -7.61
C ASP A 164 -10.67 -4.71 -8.12
N LEU A 165 -9.49 -4.42 -8.67
CA LEU A 165 -9.09 -3.05 -8.95
C LEU A 165 -10.04 -2.30 -9.90
N ILE A 166 -10.30 -1.03 -9.60
CA ILE A 166 -11.06 -0.11 -10.47
C ILE A 166 -10.21 0.25 -11.70
N HIS A 167 -8.99 0.71 -11.45
CA HIS A 167 -7.94 0.95 -12.43
C HIS A 167 -6.89 -0.15 -12.32
N SER A 168 -6.68 -0.90 -13.41
CA SER A 168 -5.71 -2.00 -13.45
C SER A 168 -4.28 -1.49 -13.34
N PRO A 169 -3.29 -2.36 -13.00
CA PRO A 169 -1.89 -1.98 -13.01
C PRO A 169 -1.43 -1.33 -14.32
N GLU A 170 -1.87 -1.87 -15.46
CA GLU A 170 -1.56 -1.35 -16.79
C GLU A 170 -2.15 0.04 -17.02
N THR A 171 -3.39 0.26 -16.55
CA THR A 171 -4.05 1.57 -16.62
C THR A 171 -3.30 2.60 -15.77
N LEU A 172 -2.88 2.22 -14.56
CA LEU A 172 -2.13 3.10 -13.67
C LEU A 172 -0.76 3.47 -14.25
N VAL A 173 -0.02 2.49 -14.78
CA VAL A 173 1.28 2.74 -15.43
C VAL A 173 1.13 3.70 -16.60
N SER A 174 0.15 3.46 -17.47
CA SER A 174 -0.14 4.35 -18.60
C SER A 174 -0.48 5.76 -18.11
N PHE A 175 -1.50 5.89 -17.25
CA PHE A 175 -1.98 7.17 -16.72
C PHE A 175 -0.86 7.99 -16.07
N LEU A 176 -0.10 7.37 -15.15
CA LEU A 176 0.93 8.06 -14.38
C LEU A 176 2.16 8.41 -15.22
N SER A 177 2.38 7.75 -16.34
CA SER A 177 3.51 8.04 -17.22
C SER A 177 3.25 9.21 -18.19
N GLN A 178 2.01 9.70 -18.31
CA GLN A 178 1.67 10.77 -19.25
C GLN A 178 2.31 12.10 -18.83
N GLY A 179 3.20 12.63 -19.66
CA GLY A 179 3.92 13.88 -19.41
C GLY A 179 4.99 13.82 -18.30
N GLU A 180 5.13 12.71 -17.59
CA GLU A 180 6.06 12.53 -16.48
C GLU A 180 6.95 11.29 -16.69
N LEU A 181 8.25 11.40 -16.37
CA LEU A 181 9.14 10.23 -16.34
C LEU A 181 8.98 9.50 -15.01
N GLN A 182 8.50 8.26 -15.06
CA GLN A 182 8.41 7.36 -13.91
C GLN A 182 9.64 6.46 -13.87
N TYR A 183 10.65 6.80 -13.06
CA TYR A 183 11.89 6.01 -12.92
C TYR A 183 11.78 4.99 -11.79
N LYS A 184 11.74 3.69 -12.11
CA LYS A 184 11.77 2.56 -11.15
C LYS A 184 10.87 2.77 -9.91
N LYS A 185 9.74 3.45 -10.08
CA LYS A 185 8.87 3.85 -8.97
C LYS A 185 8.02 2.68 -8.50
N LEU A 186 7.51 2.84 -7.29
CA LEU A 186 6.56 1.96 -6.66
C LEU A 186 5.18 2.63 -6.63
N PHE A 187 4.18 1.92 -7.15
CA PHE A 187 2.79 2.34 -7.08
C PHE A 187 2.04 1.53 -6.03
N PHE A 188 1.38 2.23 -5.13
CA PHE A 188 0.49 1.71 -4.10
C PHE A 188 -0.94 1.82 -4.61
N SER A 189 -1.64 0.70 -4.76
CA SER A 189 -3.07 0.74 -5.06
C SER A 189 -3.86 0.63 -3.76
N SER A 190 -4.58 1.70 -3.39
CA SER A 190 -5.21 1.75 -2.08
C SER A 190 -6.44 0.89 -1.95
N HIS A 191 -6.46 0.13 -0.86
CA HIS A 191 -7.64 -0.43 -0.25
C HIS A 191 -7.85 0.24 1.11
N GLU A 192 -8.89 1.05 1.26
CA GLU A 192 -9.34 1.48 2.59
C GLU A 192 -10.43 0.48 3.03
N LEU A 193 -10.53 0.11 4.30
CA LEU A 193 -11.73 -0.54 4.82
C LEU A 193 -12.11 0.25 6.05
N THR A 194 -13.12 1.11 5.89
CA THR A 194 -13.72 1.81 7.01
C THR A 194 -14.35 0.76 7.91
N ARG A 195 -13.68 0.45 9.03
CA ARG A 195 -14.37 -0.18 10.17
C ARG A 195 -15.63 0.66 10.48
N PRO A 196 -16.72 0.05 11.00
CA PRO A 196 -17.76 0.84 11.64
C PRO A 196 -17.08 1.74 12.69
N ARG A 197 -17.35 3.04 12.67
CA ARG A 197 -16.77 4.05 13.58
C ARG A 197 -17.03 3.77 15.08
N ASP A 198 -17.75 2.70 15.37
CA ASP A 198 -18.29 2.33 16.68
C ASP A 198 -17.56 1.16 17.36
N ASN A 199 -16.48 0.61 16.80
CA ASN A 199 -15.72 -0.46 17.50
C ASN A 199 -14.77 0.13 18.58
N PRO A 200 -15.03 -0.07 19.88
CA PRO A 200 -14.26 0.55 20.97
C PRO A 200 -12.81 0.05 21.08
N ALA A 201 -12.44 -1.10 20.49
CA ALA A 201 -11.06 -1.59 20.44
C ALA A 201 -10.13 -0.70 19.58
N SER A 202 -10.68 0.28 18.85
CA SER A 202 -9.93 1.23 18.01
C SER A 202 -9.51 2.51 18.73
N ARG A 203 -10.00 2.76 19.95
CA ARG A 203 -9.90 4.12 20.54
C ARG A 203 -8.65 4.38 21.35
N HIS A 204 -8.05 3.38 22.00
CA HIS A 204 -6.78 3.49 22.72
C HIS A 204 -6.30 2.08 23.09
N GLY A 205 -5.07 1.68 22.74
CA GLY A 205 -4.44 0.55 23.42
C GLY A 205 -3.38 -0.21 22.65
N ASP A 206 -3.71 -0.80 21.49
CA ASP A 206 -2.87 -1.86 20.92
C ASP A 206 -1.99 -1.39 19.75
N TYR A 207 -1.30 -0.26 19.92
CA TYR A 207 -0.43 0.33 18.88
C TYR A 207 1.02 -0.14 18.96
N ASP A 208 1.37 -0.95 19.98
CA ASP A 208 2.77 -1.18 20.33
C ASP A 208 3.55 -2.01 19.29
N ARG A 209 2.89 -2.72 18.35
CA ARG A 209 3.56 -3.50 17.30
C ARG A 209 2.71 -3.64 16.02
N LEU A 210 2.73 -2.65 15.15
CA LEU A 210 2.32 -2.84 13.76
C LEU A 210 3.52 -3.40 12.98
N ALA A 211 3.63 -4.71 12.87
CA ALA A 211 4.69 -5.38 12.09
C ALA A 211 4.13 -5.87 10.75
N ALA A 212 4.83 -5.63 9.64
CA ALA A 212 4.43 -6.12 8.32
C ALA A 212 4.43 -7.66 8.15
N ARG A 213 4.65 -8.42 9.23
CA ARG A 213 4.61 -9.91 9.25
C ARG A 213 3.21 -10.48 9.33
N ASP A 214 2.21 -9.70 9.74
CA ASP A 214 0.81 -10.14 9.94
C ASP A 214 -0.07 -9.99 8.66
N TRP A 215 0.52 -9.56 7.54
CA TRP A 215 -0.16 -9.15 6.30
C TRP A 215 0.15 -10.22 5.27
N LEU A 216 -0.43 -11.39 5.49
CA LEU A 216 -0.21 -12.53 4.62
C LEU A 216 -1.22 -12.48 3.47
N PHE A 217 -0.71 -12.34 2.25
CA PHE A 217 -1.37 -12.97 1.10
C PHE A 217 -1.30 -14.47 1.38
N SER A 218 -2.43 -15.10 1.68
CA SER A 218 -2.47 -16.55 1.66
C SER A 218 -2.21 -17.00 0.23
N GLU A 219 -1.24 -17.89 0.03
CA GLU A 219 -1.07 -18.62 -1.24
C GLU A 219 -2.39 -19.31 -1.64
N PRO A 220 -2.61 -19.52 -2.96
CA PRO A 220 -3.90 -19.92 -3.55
C PRO A 220 -4.56 -21.16 -2.94
#